data_AF-A0A1F7J9I7-F1
#
_entry.id   AF-A0A1F7J9I7-F1
#
_cell.length_a   1.000
_cell.length_b   1.000
_cell.length_c   1.000
_cell.angle_alpha   90.00
_cell.angle_beta   90.00
_cell.angle_gamma   90.00
#
_symmetry.space_group_name_H-M   'P 1'
#
loop_
_entity.id
_entity.type
_entity.pdbx_description
1 polymer ?
#
loop_
_entity_poly.entity_id
_entity_poly.type
_entity_poly.pdbx_seq_one_letter_code
_entity_poly.pdbx_strand_id
1 'polypeptide(L)'
;MDIFNILGYINKLSLVAFVVTLGVLLYQVYLLKKDSSQSHEEPVIPDFNENIAKPVLNYTKLDQSIGKGEVPKNNTNLIILIVTTIAIISFLSFTIFAKNSPRAPTSDTEPLVKLVASKGIKIYDDKWIELKEDELATMSAGTAIIIALDKPDIENIDKARIRVNQSSWSVDDESLKFDETRRVYYRDYIVATDSSFIKAEAQLHSSVDGWLGE
;
A
#
# COMPACT_ATOMS: atom_id res chain seq x y z
N MET A 1 7.47 -19.53 17.04
CA MET A 1 6.94 -18.17 16.85
C MET A 1 5.44 -18.25 16.98
N ASP A 2 4.85 -17.50 17.90
CA ASP A 2 3.39 -17.48 18.07
C ASP A 2 2.73 -16.97 16.80
N ILE A 3 1.83 -17.78 16.23
CA ILE A 3 0.97 -17.40 15.10
C ILE A 3 0.23 -16.09 15.41
N PHE A 4 -0.12 -15.88 16.68
CA PHE A 4 -0.76 -14.66 17.17
C PHE A 4 0.14 -13.41 17.07
N ASN A 5 1.47 -13.55 17.19
CA ASN A 5 2.38 -12.42 16.99
C ASN A 5 2.47 -12.02 15.50
N ILE A 6 2.36 -12.98 14.57
CA ILE A 6 2.33 -12.70 13.13
C ILE A 6 1.07 -11.91 12.77
N LEU A 7 -0.08 -12.23 13.39
CA LEU A 7 -1.34 -11.50 13.19
C LEU A 7 -1.27 -10.04 13.69
N GLY A 8 -0.41 -9.73 14.66
CA GLY A 8 -0.21 -8.36 15.18
C GLY A 8 0.48 -7.42 14.18
N TYR A 9 1.30 -7.95 13.27
CA TYR A 9 2.01 -7.18 12.24
C TYR A 9 1.18 -6.95 10.97
N ILE A 10 0.04 -7.64 10.84
CA ILE A 10 -0.83 -7.52 9.66
C ILE A 10 -1.77 -6.32 9.86
N ASN A 11 -1.94 -5.53 8.81
CA ASN A 11 -2.89 -4.42 8.79
C ASN A 11 -4.30 -4.94 9.12
N LYS A 12 -4.90 -4.42 10.20
CA LYS A 12 -6.24 -4.80 10.69
C LYS A 12 -7.30 -4.75 9.59
N LEU A 13 -7.20 -3.76 8.69
CA LEU A 13 -8.14 -3.60 7.58
C LEU A 13 -8.02 -4.75 6.55
N SER A 14 -6.80 -5.21 6.27
CA SER A 14 -6.53 -6.33 5.37
C SER A 14 -7.04 -7.65 5.94
N LEU A 15 -6.92 -7.84 7.26
CA LEU A 15 -7.45 -9.04 7.94
C LEU A 15 -8.98 -9.12 7.85
N VAL A 16 -9.67 -8.00 8.09
CA VAL A 16 -11.14 -7.92 7.95
C VAL A 16 -11.57 -8.22 6.52
N ALA A 17 -10.90 -7.61 5.53
CA ALA A 17 -11.18 -7.87 4.12
C ALA A 17 -10.99 -9.35 3.75
N PHE A 18 -9.94 -10.00 4.27
CA PHE A 18 -9.69 -11.42 4.06
C PHE A 18 -10.79 -12.32 4.64
N VAL A 19 -11.25 -12.04 5.86
CA VAL A 19 -12.31 -12.83 6.49
C VAL A 19 -13.63 -12.71 5.72
N VAL A 20 -13.96 -11.49 5.27
CA VAL A 20 -15.18 -11.25 4.47
C VAL A 20 -15.11 -11.99 3.14
N THR A 21 -13.98 -11.90 2.42
CA THR A 21 -13.83 -12.58 1.12
C THR A 21 -13.82 -14.11 1.28
N LEU A 22 -13.18 -14.64 2.31
CA LEU A 22 -13.21 -16.07 2.62
C LEU A 22 -14.64 -16.57 2.90
N GLY A 23 -15.43 -15.81 3.65
CA GLY A 23 -16.84 -16.12 3.91
C GLY A 23 -17.67 -16.18 2.64
N VAL A 24 -17.51 -15.19 1.74
CA VAL A 24 -18.20 -15.16 0.44
C VAL A 24 -17.79 -16.36 -0.43
N LEU A 25 -16.51 -16.71 -0.44
CA LEU A 25 -16.00 -17.85 -1.22
C LEU A 25 -16.56 -19.18 -0.70
N LEU A 26 -16.56 -19.39 0.61
CA LEU A 26 -17.19 -20.57 1.22
C LEU A 26 -18.69 -20.65 0.91
N TYR A 27 -19.39 -19.51 0.93
CA TYR A 27 -20.80 -19.45 0.55
C TYR A 27 -21.04 -19.85 -0.91
N GLN A 28 -20.21 -19.38 -1.84
CA GLN A 28 -20.29 -19.77 -3.25
C GLN A 28 -20.04 -21.27 -3.45
N VAL A 29 -19.03 -21.83 -2.79
CA VAL A 29 -18.73 -23.27 -2.83
C VAL A 29 -19.89 -24.08 -2.26
N TYR A 30 -20.49 -23.61 -1.16
CA TYR A 30 -21.67 -24.23 -0.57
C TYR A 30 -22.85 -24.23 -1.54
N LEU A 31 -23.13 -23.10 -2.18
CA LEU A 31 -24.24 -22.95 -3.12
C LEU A 31 -24.09 -23.87 -4.33
N LEU A 32 -22.87 -23.94 -4.89
CA LEU A 32 -22.53 -24.86 -5.98
C LEU A 32 -22.72 -26.33 -5.58
N LYS A 33 -22.31 -26.70 -4.37
CA LYS A 33 -22.51 -28.07 -3.85
C LYS A 33 -23.98 -28.39 -3.66
N LYS A 34 -24.78 -27.43 -3.17
CA LYS A 34 -26.23 -27.58 -2.98
C LYS A 34 -26.93 -27.82 -4.31
N ASP A 35 -26.64 -27.00 -5.32
CA ASP A 35 -27.28 -27.08 -6.62
C ASP A 35 -26.85 -28.34 -7.39
N SER A 36 -25.57 -28.76 -7.25
CA SER A 36 -25.10 -30.04 -7.82
C SER A 36 -25.78 -31.26 -7.20
N SER A 37 -26.27 -31.16 -5.96
CA SER A 37 -26.93 -32.28 -5.27
C SER A 37 -28.41 -32.43 -5.64
N GLN A 38 -29.05 -31.40 -6.20
CA GLN A 38 -30.48 -31.42 -6.58
C GLN A 38 -30.73 -31.89 -8.02
N SER A 39 -29.67 -32.21 -8.78
CA SER A 39 -29.71 -32.63 -10.19
C SER A 39 -30.15 -34.09 -10.42
N HIS A 40 -30.55 -34.84 -9.38
CA HIS A 40 -30.80 -36.28 -9.47
C HIS A 40 -32.26 -36.72 -9.28
N GLU A 41 -33.22 -35.80 -9.16
CA GLU A 41 -34.62 -36.18 -9.30
C GLU A 41 -34.93 -36.36 -10.79
N GLU A 42 -34.79 -37.60 -11.25
CA GLU A 42 -35.23 -37.98 -12.59
C GLU A 42 -36.72 -37.60 -12.75
N PRO A 43 -37.09 -36.87 -13.82
CA PRO A 43 -38.49 -36.53 -14.03
C PRO A 43 -39.29 -37.83 -14.15
N VAL A 44 -40.37 -37.95 -13.37
CA VAL A 44 -41.28 -39.10 -13.44
C VAL A 44 -42.02 -39.03 -14.77
N ILE A 45 -41.49 -39.73 -15.77
CA ILE A 45 -42.15 -39.87 -17.08
C ILE A 45 -43.29 -40.87 -16.91
N PRO A 46 -44.53 -40.51 -17.27
CA PRO A 46 -45.65 -41.45 -17.28
C PRO A 46 -45.34 -42.61 -18.24
N ASP A 47 -45.50 -43.84 -17.77
CA ASP A 47 -45.28 -45.03 -18.57
C ASP A 47 -46.45 -45.20 -19.57
N PHE A 48 -46.19 -44.95 -20.85
CA PHE A 48 -47.18 -45.13 -21.90
C PHE A 48 -47.23 -46.60 -22.29
N ASN A 49 -48.08 -47.37 -21.61
CA ASN A 49 -48.29 -48.79 -21.89
C ASN A 49 -48.84 -48.97 -23.33
N GLU A 50 -48.05 -49.57 -24.21
CA GLU A 50 -48.33 -49.75 -25.64
C GLU A 50 -49.42 -50.80 -25.94
N ASN A 51 -50.07 -51.39 -24.93
CA ASN A 51 -51.11 -52.41 -25.10
C ASN A 51 -52.49 -51.83 -25.49
N ILE A 52 -52.52 -50.83 -26.37
CA ILE A 52 -53.75 -50.33 -26.97
C ILE A 52 -54.01 -51.14 -28.25
N ALA A 53 -54.81 -52.21 -28.12
CA ALA A 53 -55.21 -53.13 -29.18
C ALA A 53 -56.17 -52.52 -30.21
N LYS A 54 -55.88 -51.32 -30.74
CA LYS A 54 -56.60 -50.73 -31.87
C LYS A 54 -55.59 -50.12 -32.85
N PRO A 55 -55.43 -50.67 -34.05
CA PRO A 55 -54.54 -50.08 -35.06
C PRO A 55 -55.14 -48.76 -35.53
N VAL A 56 -54.48 -47.64 -35.18
CA VAL A 56 -54.82 -46.31 -35.71
C VAL A 56 -54.18 -46.21 -37.10
N LEU A 57 -55.02 -46.18 -38.14
CA LEU A 57 -54.64 -46.43 -39.53
C LEU A 57 -53.96 -45.27 -40.29
N ASN A 58 -53.53 -44.20 -39.62
CA ASN A 58 -52.80 -43.12 -40.30
C ASN A 58 -51.85 -42.41 -39.35
N TYR A 59 -50.58 -42.75 -39.44
CA TYR A 59 -49.49 -41.92 -38.94
C TYR A 59 -48.41 -41.81 -40.00
N THR A 60 -47.97 -40.58 -40.25
CA THR A 60 -46.76 -40.29 -41.00
C THR A 60 -45.58 -40.86 -40.21
N LYS A 61 -44.84 -41.81 -40.80
CA LYS A 61 -43.59 -42.30 -40.22
C LYS A 61 -42.64 -41.11 -40.05
N LEU A 62 -42.43 -40.70 -38.81
CA LEU A 62 -41.39 -39.73 -38.48
C LEU A 62 -40.04 -40.43 -38.62
N ASP A 63 -39.12 -39.80 -39.33
CA ASP A 63 -37.79 -40.33 -39.57
C ASP A 63 -37.06 -40.52 -38.23
N GLN A 64 -36.67 -41.76 -37.92
CA GLN A 64 -35.98 -42.12 -36.66
C GLN A 64 -34.55 -41.56 -36.59
N SER A 65 -34.10 -40.82 -37.61
CA SER A 65 -32.82 -40.09 -37.63
C SER A 65 -32.76 -38.92 -36.64
N ILE A 66 -33.88 -38.54 -35.99
CA ILE A 66 -33.93 -37.45 -35.00
C ILE A 66 -33.66 -37.97 -33.55
N GLY A 67 -33.55 -39.29 -33.36
CA GLY A 67 -33.37 -39.92 -32.05
C GLY A 67 -31.91 -40.12 -31.64
N LYS A 68 -31.18 -39.02 -31.38
CA LYS A 68 -29.99 -38.93 -30.49
C LYS A 68 -29.39 -37.53 -30.58
N GLY A 69 -30.18 -36.53 -30.21
CA GLY A 69 -29.60 -35.25 -29.81
C GLY A 69 -28.96 -35.45 -28.44
N GLU A 70 -27.66 -35.77 -28.39
CA GLU A 70 -26.90 -35.52 -27.16
C GLU A 70 -27.05 -34.04 -26.85
N VAL A 71 -27.83 -33.71 -25.83
CA VAL A 71 -27.90 -32.33 -25.33
C VAL A 71 -26.49 -32.01 -24.85
N PRO A 72 -25.78 -31.05 -25.47
CA PRO A 72 -24.44 -30.71 -25.01
C PRO A 72 -24.59 -30.22 -23.58
N LYS A 73 -24.10 -31.00 -22.61
CA LYS A 73 -24.00 -30.58 -21.21
C LYS A 73 -23.08 -29.37 -21.19
N ASN A 74 -23.70 -28.21 -21.26
CA ASN A 74 -23.00 -26.97 -21.52
C ASN A 74 -22.33 -26.49 -20.23
N ASN A 75 -21.16 -27.05 -19.96
CA ASN A 75 -20.30 -26.64 -18.84
C ASN A 75 -19.70 -25.23 -19.07
N THR A 76 -20.09 -24.51 -20.12
CA THR A 76 -19.52 -23.21 -20.48
C THR A 76 -19.74 -22.18 -19.38
N ASN A 77 -20.83 -22.25 -18.60
CA ASN A 77 -21.02 -21.38 -17.43
C ASN A 77 -19.97 -21.64 -16.34
N LEU A 78 -19.56 -22.90 -16.14
CA LEU A 78 -18.54 -23.27 -15.17
C LEU A 78 -17.13 -22.89 -15.65
N ILE A 79 -16.88 -23.02 -16.96
CA ILE A 79 -15.63 -22.56 -17.60
C ILE A 79 -15.52 -21.03 -17.53
N ILE A 80 -16.61 -20.31 -17.84
CA ILE A 80 -16.65 -18.84 -17.74
C ILE A 80 -16.38 -18.39 -16.31
N LEU A 81 -16.95 -19.07 -15.30
CA LEU A 81 -16.73 -18.79 -13.89
C LEU A 81 -15.26 -19.01 -13.49
N ILE A 82 -14.64 -20.11 -13.91
CA ILE A 82 -13.23 -20.39 -13.64
C ILE A 82 -12.34 -19.32 -14.28
N VAL A 83 -12.59 -18.97 -15.55
CA VAL A 83 -11.81 -17.98 -16.30
C VAL A 83 -11.94 -16.58 -15.67
N THR A 84 -13.14 -16.17 -15.29
CA THR A 84 -13.35 -14.87 -14.61
C THR A 84 -12.69 -14.84 -13.23
N THR A 85 -12.73 -15.93 -12.48
CA THR A 85 -12.07 -16.02 -11.17
C THR A 85 -10.55 -15.92 -11.31
N ILE A 86 -9.96 -16.63 -12.28
CA ILE A 86 -8.52 -16.56 -12.58
C ILE A 86 -8.13 -15.14 -13.04
N ALA A 87 -8.96 -14.49 -13.86
CA ALA A 87 -8.71 -13.12 -14.31
C ALA A 87 -8.70 -12.11 -13.15
N ILE A 88 -9.65 -12.23 -12.21
CA ILE A 88 -9.72 -11.35 -11.03
C ILE A 88 -8.52 -11.58 -10.10
N ILE A 89 -8.15 -12.85 -9.86
CA ILE A 89 -6.98 -13.20 -9.03
C ILE A 89 -5.69 -12.70 -9.68
N SER A 90 -5.54 -12.88 -10.99
CA SER A 90 -4.40 -12.37 -11.77
C SER A 90 -4.30 -10.85 -11.70
N PHE A 91 -5.42 -10.14 -11.86
CA PHE A 91 -5.48 -8.68 -11.77
C PHE A 91 -5.12 -8.17 -10.37
N LEU A 92 -5.69 -8.78 -9.33
CA LEU A 92 -5.35 -8.45 -7.94
C LEU A 92 -3.87 -8.73 -7.63
N SER A 93 -3.37 -9.88 -8.07
CA SER A 93 -1.95 -10.25 -7.88
C SER A 93 -1.03 -9.26 -8.60
N PHE A 94 -1.37 -8.88 -9.84
CA PHE A 94 -0.65 -7.86 -10.59
C PHE A 94 -0.66 -6.51 -9.88
N THR A 95 -1.79 -6.07 -9.30
CA THR A 95 -1.83 -4.79 -8.56
C THR A 95 -0.99 -4.80 -7.29
N ILE A 96 -0.91 -5.95 -6.62
CA ILE A 96 -0.07 -6.14 -5.42
C ILE A 96 1.41 -6.19 -5.84
N PHE A 97 1.77 -6.96 -6.86
CA PHE A 97 3.14 -7.04 -7.38
C PHE A 97 3.62 -5.74 -8.03
N ALA A 98 2.77 -4.98 -8.70
CA ALA A 98 3.11 -3.68 -9.26
C ALA A 98 3.40 -2.64 -8.16
N LYS A 99 2.72 -2.74 -7.01
CA LYS A 99 2.97 -1.87 -5.84
C LYS A 99 4.13 -2.35 -4.96
N ASN A 100 4.38 -3.65 -4.91
CA ASN A 100 5.48 -4.29 -4.17
C ASN A 100 6.70 -4.58 -5.04
N SER A 101 6.75 -4.12 -6.28
CA SER A 101 7.97 -4.18 -7.07
C SER A 101 9.03 -3.45 -6.25
N PRO A 102 10.09 -4.13 -5.76
CA PRO A 102 11.18 -3.42 -5.13
C PRO A 102 11.63 -2.43 -6.18
N ARG A 103 11.47 -1.13 -5.88
CA ARG A 103 12.09 -0.08 -6.69
C ARG A 103 13.51 -0.57 -6.88
N ALA A 104 13.88 -0.89 -8.12
CA ALA A 104 15.27 -1.14 -8.45
C ALA A 104 16.04 -0.01 -7.79
N PRO A 105 17.12 -0.28 -7.02
CA PRO A 105 17.93 0.81 -6.49
C PRO A 105 18.29 1.65 -7.69
N THR A 106 17.69 2.84 -7.78
CA THR A 106 17.98 3.79 -8.82
C THR A 106 19.45 4.08 -8.67
N SER A 107 20.20 3.51 -9.61
CA SER A 107 21.56 3.85 -9.99
C SER A 107 21.94 5.22 -9.47
N ASP A 108 22.99 5.25 -8.64
CA ASP A 108 23.87 6.39 -8.33
C ASP A 108 23.44 7.67 -9.03
N THR A 109 22.41 8.31 -8.49
CA THR A 109 22.22 9.74 -8.70
C THR A 109 22.86 10.32 -7.46
N GLU A 110 24.10 10.79 -7.61
CA GLU A 110 24.74 11.63 -6.59
C GLU A 110 23.68 12.63 -6.13
N PRO A 111 23.25 12.58 -4.85
CA PRO A 111 22.21 13.48 -4.38
C PRO A 111 22.81 14.88 -4.44
N LEU A 112 22.42 15.63 -5.46
CA LEU A 112 22.86 17.01 -5.64
C LEU A 112 22.12 17.88 -4.62
N VAL A 113 22.56 17.85 -3.37
CA VAL A 113 21.86 18.47 -2.23
C VAL A 113 21.73 19.98 -2.46
N LYS A 114 20.52 20.43 -2.76
CA LYS A 114 20.18 21.85 -2.76
C LYS A 114 19.70 22.27 -1.37
N LEU A 115 20.25 23.35 -0.82
CA LEU A 115 19.79 23.94 0.43
C LEU A 115 18.60 24.89 0.20
N VAL A 116 17.53 24.72 0.97
CA VAL A 116 16.45 25.71 1.09
C VAL A 116 16.25 25.97 2.57
N ALA A 117 16.82 27.06 3.08
CA ALA A 117 16.87 27.38 4.51
C ALA A 117 16.22 28.73 4.84
N SER A 118 15.54 28.80 5.99
CA SER A 118 15.08 30.08 6.57
C SER A 118 16.24 30.89 7.15
N LYS A 119 16.09 32.23 7.26
CA LYS A 119 17.14 33.13 7.77
C LYS A 119 17.66 32.67 9.14
N GLY A 120 18.99 32.61 9.29
CA GLY A 120 19.66 32.27 10.56
C GLY A 120 19.97 30.78 10.74
N ILE A 121 19.62 29.92 9.78
CA ILE A 121 20.08 28.53 9.77
C ILE A 121 21.50 28.44 9.20
N LYS A 122 22.37 27.72 9.89
CA LYS A 122 23.70 27.33 9.43
C LYS A 122 23.80 25.81 9.45
N ILE A 123 24.58 25.26 8.53
CA ILE A 123 24.84 23.82 8.46
C ILE A 123 26.32 23.61 8.72
N TYR A 124 26.62 22.64 9.58
CA TYR A 124 27.97 22.25 9.93
C TYR A 124 28.21 20.78 9.62
N ASP A 125 29.47 20.42 9.40
CA ASP A 125 29.92 19.03 9.42
C ASP A 125 29.99 18.46 10.85
N ASP A 126 30.41 17.20 10.96
CA ASP A 126 30.63 16.50 12.23
C ASP A 126 31.71 17.15 13.12
N LYS A 127 32.55 18.01 12.54
CA LYS A 127 33.64 18.76 13.20
C LYS A 127 33.26 20.21 13.48
N TRP A 128 32.00 20.59 13.29
CA TRP A 128 31.51 21.96 13.46
C TRP A 128 32.13 22.99 12.50
N ILE A 129 32.51 22.57 11.30
CA ILE A 129 32.95 23.43 10.20
C ILE A 129 31.73 23.80 9.36
N GLU A 130 31.52 25.10 9.14
CA GLU A 130 30.36 25.61 8.40
C GLU A 130 30.45 25.20 6.93
N LEU A 131 29.43 24.49 6.45
CA LEU A 131 29.33 24.00 5.08
C LEU A 131 28.60 25.02 4.21
N LYS A 132 29.20 25.35 3.07
CA LYS A 132 28.57 26.22 2.07
C LYS A 132 27.63 25.43 1.15
N GLU A 133 26.74 26.12 0.44
CA GLU A 133 25.82 25.49 -0.51
C GLU A 133 26.51 24.61 -1.56
N ASP A 134 27.69 25.04 -2.05
CA ASP A 134 28.47 24.28 -3.03
C ASP A 134 29.01 22.96 -2.45
N GLU A 135 29.38 22.96 -1.18
CA GLU A 135 29.91 21.78 -0.48
C GLU A 135 28.78 20.81 -0.17
N LEU A 136 27.63 21.33 0.28
CA LEU A 136 26.41 20.55 0.50
C LEU A 136 26.03 19.78 -0.77
N ALA A 137 26.05 20.44 -1.94
CA ALA A 137 25.68 19.83 -3.22
C ALA A 137 26.54 18.62 -3.63
N THR A 138 27.74 18.47 -3.05
CA THR A 138 28.66 17.35 -3.32
C THR A 138 28.63 16.26 -2.25
N MET A 139 27.79 16.40 -1.22
CA MET A 139 27.74 15.45 -0.12
C MET A 139 27.06 14.14 -0.51
N SER A 140 27.66 13.03 -0.09
CA SER A 140 27.07 11.71 -0.26
C SER A 140 26.01 11.44 0.81
N ALA A 141 25.01 10.63 0.42
CA ALA A 141 24.02 10.11 1.33
C ALA A 141 24.67 9.33 2.49
N GLY A 142 24.04 9.40 3.67
CA GLY A 142 24.52 8.76 4.91
C GLY A 142 25.51 9.62 5.71
N THR A 143 25.92 10.78 5.20
CA THR A 143 26.78 11.69 5.96
C THR A 143 25.99 12.37 7.07
N ALA A 144 26.56 12.43 8.27
CA ALA A 144 26.00 13.17 9.39
C ALA A 144 26.35 14.66 9.27
N ILE A 145 25.35 15.51 9.41
CA ILE A 145 25.48 16.97 9.44
C ILE A 145 24.77 17.52 10.67
N ILE A 146 25.15 18.73 11.05
CA ILE A 146 24.57 19.46 12.16
C ILE A 146 23.85 20.67 11.59
N ILE A 147 22.53 20.73 11.75
CA ILE A 147 21.73 21.88 11.33
C ILE A 147 21.49 22.74 12.57
N ALA A 148 21.95 23.97 12.51
CA ALA A 148 21.97 24.89 13.64
C ALA A 148 21.21 26.17 13.33
N LEU A 149 20.64 26.77 14.38
CA LEU A 149 19.90 28.02 14.35
C LEU A 149 20.54 29.00 15.34
N ASP A 150 20.93 30.18 14.85
CA ASP A 150 21.51 31.23 15.68
C ASP A 150 20.51 31.70 16.74
N LYS A 151 20.97 31.78 18.00
CA LYS A 151 20.21 32.38 19.10
C LYS A 151 20.52 33.89 19.15
N PRO A 152 19.54 34.76 18.84
CA PRO A 152 19.73 36.21 18.96
C PRO A 152 19.97 36.62 20.41
N ASP A 153 20.51 37.83 20.63
CA ASP A 153 20.71 38.48 21.95
C ASP A 153 19.39 38.89 22.65
N ILE A 154 18.34 38.10 22.47
CA ILE A 154 17.05 38.32 23.11
C ILE A 154 17.02 37.45 24.36
N GLU A 155 17.00 38.09 25.52
CA GLU A 155 16.65 37.44 26.78
C GLU A 155 15.22 36.89 26.61
N ASN A 156 15.00 35.62 26.98
CA ASN A 156 13.73 34.84 26.90
C ASN A 156 13.67 33.72 25.85
N ILE A 157 14.71 33.48 25.03
CA ILE A 157 14.71 32.29 24.15
C ILE A 157 15.13 31.04 24.93
N ASP A 158 14.21 30.10 25.08
CA ASP A 158 14.35 28.87 25.89
C ASP A 158 14.55 27.61 25.06
N LYS A 159 13.99 27.53 23.85
CA LYS A 159 14.14 26.37 22.95
C LYS A 159 14.02 26.75 21.46
N ALA A 160 14.31 25.79 20.60
CA ALA A 160 14.11 25.90 19.16
C ALA A 160 13.44 24.65 18.60
N ARG A 161 12.83 24.76 17.42
CA ARG A 161 12.43 23.59 16.62
C ARG A 161 13.05 23.68 15.24
N ILE A 162 13.58 22.57 14.76
CA ILE A 162 14.29 22.45 13.47
C ILE A 162 13.73 21.24 12.74
N ARG A 163 13.05 21.47 11.62
CA ARG A 163 12.52 20.40 10.76
C ARG A 163 13.32 20.32 9.47
N VAL A 164 13.49 19.09 8.98
CA VAL A 164 14.27 18.81 7.78
C VAL A 164 13.46 17.89 6.88
N ASN A 165 13.20 18.31 5.65
CA ASN A 165 12.45 17.54 4.64
C ASN A 165 11.04 17.09 5.10
N GLN A 166 10.42 17.84 6.01
CA GLN A 166 9.06 17.59 6.50
C GLN A 166 8.09 18.72 6.15
N SER A 167 6.81 18.38 5.98
CA SER A 167 5.74 19.31 5.64
C SER A 167 5.04 19.93 6.85
N SER A 168 5.10 19.26 8.01
CA SER A 168 4.45 19.67 9.25
C SER A 168 5.44 19.60 10.42
N TRP A 169 5.17 20.34 11.49
CA TRP A 169 5.98 20.30 12.70
C TRP A 169 5.60 19.07 13.54
N SER A 170 6.59 18.32 14.00
CA SER A 170 6.46 17.24 14.97
C SER A 170 7.06 17.62 16.32
N VAL A 171 6.66 16.90 17.38
CA VAL A 171 7.28 17.01 18.70
C VAL A 171 8.77 16.65 18.64
N ASP A 172 9.15 15.75 17.73
CA ASP A 172 10.53 15.33 17.53
C ASP A 172 11.41 16.41 16.88
N ASP A 173 10.80 17.48 16.36
CA ASP A 173 11.54 18.61 15.77
C ASP A 173 12.01 19.61 16.81
N GLU A 174 11.49 19.55 18.05
CA GLU A 174 11.95 20.39 19.14
C GLU A 174 13.38 19.98 19.57
N SER A 175 14.30 20.94 19.53
CA SER A 175 15.66 20.77 20.02
C SER A 175 15.89 21.63 21.26
N LEU A 176 16.32 20.95 22.32
CA LEU A 176 16.87 21.55 23.53
C LEU A 176 18.41 21.58 23.51
N LYS A 177 19.04 21.08 22.43
CA LYS A 177 20.49 21.05 22.31
C LYS A 177 20.99 22.45 21.97
N PHE A 178 21.71 23.06 22.90
CA PHE A 178 22.28 24.39 22.77
C PHE A 178 23.80 24.32 22.94
N ASP A 179 24.53 24.92 21.99
CA ASP A 179 25.97 25.14 22.12
C ASP A 179 26.20 26.57 22.62
N GLU A 180 26.71 26.72 23.85
CA GLU A 180 27.00 28.02 24.45
C GLU A 180 28.12 28.78 23.75
N THR A 181 29.10 28.08 23.19
CA THR A 181 30.28 28.68 22.56
C THR A 181 29.89 29.37 21.26
N ARG A 182 29.03 28.70 20.49
CA ARG A 182 28.54 29.20 19.19
C ARG A 182 27.23 29.96 19.30
N ARG A 183 26.56 29.84 20.44
CA ARG A 183 25.22 30.40 20.72
C ARG A 183 24.18 29.93 19.71
N VAL A 184 24.16 28.63 19.43
CA VAL A 184 23.23 28.04 18.45
C VAL A 184 22.43 26.90 19.07
N TYR A 185 21.15 26.79 18.69
CA TYR A 185 20.38 25.57 18.88
C TYR A 185 20.62 24.65 17.69
N TYR A 186 20.82 23.35 17.90
CA TYR A 186 21.17 22.47 16.80
C TYR A 186 20.47 21.12 16.84
N ARG A 187 20.43 20.45 15.69
CA ARG A 187 19.92 19.10 15.52
C ARG A 187 20.84 18.31 14.60
N ASP A 188 21.15 17.09 15.02
CA ASP A 188 21.89 16.14 14.20
C ASP A 188 20.97 15.56 13.13
N TYR A 189 21.42 15.55 11.89
CA TYR A 189 20.66 15.02 10.75
C TYR A 189 21.57 14.14 9.89
N ILE A 190 21.04 13.01 9.43
CA ILE A 190 21.74 12.13 8.49
C ILE A 190 21.13 12.35 7.11
N VAL A 191 21.97 12.69 6.13
CA VAL A 191 21.52 12.92 4.75
C VAL A 191 20.90 11.64 4.20
N ALA A 192 19.62 11.70 3.85
CA ALA A 192 18.91 10.54 3.34
C ALA A 192 19.32 10.21 1.89
N THR A 193 19.33 8.92 1.54
CA THR A 193 19.73 8.43 0.21
C THR A 193 18.74 8.77 -0.90
N ASP A 194 17.49 9.06 -0.54
CA ASP A 194 16.39 9.35 -1.47
C ASP A 194 16.08 10.85 -1.62
N SER A 195 16.70 11.71 -0.81
CA SER A 195 16.50 13.16 -0.87
C SER A 195 17.58 13.84 -1.69
N SER A 196 17.20 14.44 -2.82
CA SER A 196 18.09 15.27 -3.65
C SER A 196 18.22 16.71 -3.13
N PHE A 197 17.58 17.08 -2.03
CA PHE A 197 17.69 18.40 -1.44
C PHE A 197 17.48 18.35 0.08
N ILE A 198 18.10 19.28 0.79
CA ILE A 198 17.89 19.49 2.22
C ILE A 198 17.09 20.78 2.36
N LYS A 199 15.79 20.61 2.66
CA LYS A 199 14.92 21.72 3.03
C LYS A 199 14.87 21.79 4.55
N ALA A 200 15.50 22.80 5.12
CA ALA A 200 15.55 23.03 6.56
C ALA A 200 14.73 24.27 6.92
N GLU A 201 13.84 24.13 7.88
CA GLU A 201 13.09 25.25 8.44
C GLU A 201 13.22 25.21 9.96
N ALA A 202 13.38 26.38 10.57
CA ALA A 202 13.63 26.46 11.99
C ALA A 202 12.92 27.67 12.61
N GLN A 203 12.49 27.52 13.86
CA GLN A 203 11.81 28.56 14.63
C GLN A 203 12.32 28.55 16.07
N LEU A 204 12.43 29.75 16.64
CA LEU A 204 12.76 29.93 18.04
C LEU A 204 11.49 29.97 18.88
N HIS A 205 11.60 29.57 20.14
CA HIS A 205 10.56 29.75 21.14
C HIS A 205 11.03 30.77 22.17
N SER A 206 10.15 31.71 22.49
CA SER A 206 10.27 32.64 23.60
C SER A 206 9.46 32.09 24.77
N SER A 207 10.02 32.11 25.98
CA SER A 207 9.30 31.74 27.20
C SER A 207 8.13 32.70 27.51
N VAL A 208 8.14 33.90 26.91
CA VAL A 208 7.12 34.94 27.10
C VAL A 208 6.09 34.92 25.96
N ASP A 209 6.56 34.87 24.71
CA ASP A 209 5.72 35.08 23.52
C ASP A 209 5.37 33.78 22.78
N GLY A 210 5.96 32.65 23.15
CA GLY A 210 5.79 31.38 22.45
C GLY A 210 6.64 31.29 21.18
N TRP A 211 6.14 30.57 20.16
CA TRP A 211 6.88 30.35 18.91
C TRP A 211 7.00 31.63 18.08
N LEU A 212 8.23 32.02 17.78
CA LEU A 212 8.55 33.21 17.01
C LEU A 212 8.61 32.87 15.51
N GLY A 213 7.89 33.65 14.69
CA GLY A 213 7.92 33.52 13.23
C GLY A 213 6.74 32.78 12.60
N GLU A 214 5.55 32.84 13.23
CA GLU A 214 4.26 32.63 12.54
C GLU A 214 3.75 33.92 11.87
#